data_AF-A0A395JHH2-F1
#
_entry.id   AF-A0A395JHH2-F1
#
_cell.length_a   1.000
_cell.length_b   1.000
_cell.length_c   1.000
_cell.angle_alpha   90.00
_cell.angle_beta   90.00
_cell.angle_gamma   90.00
#
_symmetry.space_group_name_H-M   'P 1'
#
loop_
_entity.id
_entity.type
_entity.pdbx_description
1 polymer ?
#
loop_
_entity_poly.entity_id
_entity_poly.type
_entity_poly.pdbx_seq_one_letter_code
_entity_poly.pdbx_strand_id
1 'polypeptide(L)'
;MNITRMIPILATSFGLVLALSSPVVSAQEYKKITRLGTSQAVCPGGVQTVAELQKFFADNPSVVRKILADSGWSGSADDLIAAVAAGEVSERSYPVGTKLAWMGAKVKGDYVANPLREWAGSQSFPAFQVNVSSGCQVYQVAIPKECCNVSLVSVVADTSTECVAPVAAAPVNEVAPVAEVVPVKEKAKSLFPYFGVFAGTETRARYETAWDMDMKDSSGLIGLRAGLMKPISDKTALLAQLSFVDRNGINPGNVYPKETFFLDVGVERKLSERAFIGGGIGAANIDESDYRDASLFGHVGGDIGKSNLQWFLEGRLFDSDSPNHGSISDNKMFSAGFRYLVK
;
A
#
# COMPACT_ATOMS: atom_id res chain seq x y z
N MET A 1 -75.66 8.09 -2.61
CA MET A 1 -74.40 8.62 -3.19
C MET A 1 -73.25 7.98 -2.44
N ASN A 2 -72.68 6.90 -2.98
CA ASN A 2 -71.55 6.18 -2.38
C ASN A 2 -70.26 6.64 -3.05
N ILE A 3 -69.33 7.18 -2.25
CA ILE A 3 -68.00 7.60 -2.71
C ILE A 3 -67.02 6.48 -2.34
N THR A 4 -66.64 5.70 -3.35
CA THR A 4 -65.61 4.66 -3.25
C THR A 4 -64.24 5.30 -3.46
N ARG A 5 -63.38 5.25 -2.43
CA ARG A 5 -61.97 5.68 -2.52
C ARG A 5 -61.11 4.57 -3.11
N MET A 6 -60.39 4.87 -4.20
CA MET A 6 -59.27 4.07 -4.70
C MET A 6 -57.96 4.60 -4.10
N ILE A 7 -57.14 3.70 -3.57
CA ILE A 7 -55.75 3.95 -3.14
C ILE A 7 -54.85 3.17 -4.11
N PRO A 8 -53.86 3.79 -4.78
CA PRO A 8 -52.91 3.06 -5.61
C PRO A 8 -51.78 2.52 -4.75
N ILE A 9 -51.50 1.22 -4.90
CA ILE A 9 -50.35 0.52 -4.32
C ILE A 9 -49.16 0.75 -5.26
N LEU A 10 -48.17 1.52 -4.81
CA LEU A 10 -46.90 1.71 -5.51
C LEU A 10 -45.96 0.57 -5.10
N ALA A 11 -45.71 -0.37 -6.01
CA ALA A 11 -44.78 -1.48 -5.80
C ALA A 11 -43.35 -1.02 -6.14
N THR A 12 -42.55 -0.73 -5.12
CA THR A 12 -41.13 -0.39 -5.28
C THR A 12 -40.30 -1.67 -5.18
N SER A 13 -39.83 -2.17 -6.33
CA SER A 13 -38.92 -3.31 -6.41
C SER A 13 -37.53 -2.93 -5.88
N PHE A 14 -37.20 -3.36 -4.66
CA PHE A 14 -35.84 -3.26 -4.11
C PHE A 14 -34.98 -4.37 -4.72
N GLY A 15 -34.09 -4.00 -5.65
CA GLY A 15 -33.09 -4.91 -6.22
C GLY A 15 -32.05 -5.31 -5.18
N LEU A 16 -31.92 -6.61 -4.93
CA LEU A 16 -30.92 -7.22 -4.07
C LEU A 16 -29.54 -7.10 -4.72
N VAL A 17 -28.71 -6.15 -4.27
CA VAL A 17 -27.29 -6.07 -4.64
C VAL A 17 -26.53 -7.10 -3.81
N LEU A 18 -26.16 -8.23 -4.41
CA LEU A 18 -25.19 -9.15 -3.82
C LEU A 18 -23.82 -8.47 -3.76
N ALA A 19 -23.40 -8.03 -2.58
CA ALA A 19 -22.04 -7.59 -2.32
C ALA A 19 -21.12 -8.82 -2.29
N LEU A 20 -20.44 -9.07 -3.42
CA LEU A 20 -19.33 -10.01 -3.52
C LEU A 20 -18.20 -9.49 -2.60
N SER A 21 -18.02 -10.12 -1.44
CA SER A 21 -16.88 -9.87 -0.57
C SER A 21 -15.65 -10.60 -1.11
N SER A 22 -15.01 -10.04 -2.13
CA SER A 22 -13.69 -10.47 -2.54
C SER A 22 -12.68 -10.10 -1.45
N PRO A 23 -11.72 -10.98 -1.10
CA PRO A 23 -10.61 -10.59 -0.24
C PRO A 23 -9.90 -9.40 -0.90
N VAL A 24 -9.75 -8.31 -0.14
CA VAL A 24 -8.99 -7.14 -0.58
C VAL A 24 -7.52 -7.56 -0.54
N VAL A 25 -7.05 -8.20 -1.61
CA VAL A 25 -5.62 -8.31 -1.88
C VAL A 25 -5.18 -6.87 -2.11
N SER A 26 -4.53 -6.27 -1.10
CA SER A 26 -3.85 -4.99 -1.28
C SER A 26 -2.81 -5.22 -2.36
N ALA A 27 -3.09 -4.73 -3.57
CA ALA A 27 -2.14 -4.76 -4.65
C ALA A 27 -0.97 -3.87 -4.22
N GLN A 28 0.13 -4.48 -3.81
CA GLN A 28 1.35 -3.77 -3.48
C GLN A 28 1.74 -2.91 -4.69
N GLU A 29 1.73 -1.60 -4.49
CA GLU A 29 1.97 -0.64 -5.55
C GLU A 29 3.47 -0.50 -5.82
N TYR A 30 3.82 -0.53 -7.10
CA TYR A 30 5.20 -0.35 -7.54
C TYR A 30 5.47 1.14 -7.77
N LYS A 31 6.54 1.66 -7.15
CA LYS A 31 7.02 3.02 -7.40
C LYS A 31 7.70 3.07 -8.77
N LYS A 32 7.19 3.94 -9.64
CA LYS A 32 7.69 4.13 -11.00
C LYS A 32 9.06 4.82 -10.99
N ILE A 33 10.00 4.26 -11.74
CA ILE A 33 11.29 4.86 -12.04
C ILE A 33 11.34 5.18 -13.54
N THR A 34 11.53 6.45 -13.89
CA THR A 34 11.48 6.93 -15.28
C THR A 34 12.86 7.27 -15.84
N ARG A 35 13.89 7.32 -14.98
CA ARG A 35 15.27 7.70 -15.32
C ARG A 35 16.26 6.85 -14.54
N LEU A 36 17.32 6.42 -15.21
CA LEU A 36 18.50 5.77 -14.63
C LEU A 36 19.71 6.73 -14.71
N GLY A 37 20.80 6.40 -14.01
CA GLY A 37 22.03 7.21 -14.03
C GLY A 37 21.91 8.58 -13.35
N THR A 38 20.99 8.73 -12.41
CA THR A 38 20.83 9.99 -11.64
C THR A 38 21.87 10.08 -10.51
N SER A 39 21.74 11.08 -9.63
CA SER A 39 22.53 11.17 -8.40
C SER A 39 22.37 9.97 -7.46
N GLN A 40 21.37 9.12 -7.70
CA GLN A 40 21.15 7.87 -6.96
C GLN A 40 21.92 6.66 -7.52
N ALA A 41 22.73 6.85 -8.56
CA ALA A 41 23.53 5.77 -9.13
C ALA A 41 24.52 5.20 -8.11
N VAL A 42 24.57 3.87 -8.05
CA VAL A 42 25.54 3.13 -7.22
C VAL A 42 26.94 3.24 -7.81
N CYS A 43 27.08 3.17 -9.14
CA CYS A 43 28.31 3.51 -9.87
C CYS A 43 28.10 4.81 -10.68
N PRO A 44 28.69 5.96 -10.26
CA PRO A 44 28.61 7.19 -11.02
C PRO A 44 29.22 7.01 -12.43
N GLY A 45 28.46 7.37 -13.47
CA GLY A 45 28.88 7.24 -14.87
C GLY A 45 28.55 5.89 -15.52
N GLY A 46 28.07 4.91 -14.75
CA GLY A 46 27.70 3.60 -15.28
C GLY A 46 28.90 2.70 -15.62
N VAL A 47 28.59 1.51 -16.13
CA VAL A 47 29.54 0.53 -16.69
C VAL A 47 28.96 -0.06 -17.98
N GLN A 48 29.78 -0.19 -19.03
CA GLN A 48 29.35 -0.58 -20.37
C GLN A 48 29.71 -2.01 -20.72
N THR A 49 30.76 -2.57 -20.11
CA THR A 49 31.26 -3.93 -20.39
C THR A 49 31.24 -4.84 -19.16
N VAL A 50 31.26 -6.16 -19.38
CA VAL A 50 31.39 -7.15 -18.29
C VAL A 50 32.67 -6.93 -17.48
N ALA A 51 33.78 -6.56 -18.13
CA ALA A 51 35.05 -6.30 -17.45
C ALA A 51 34.97 -5.09 -16.49
N GLU A 52 34.27 -4.02 -16.90
CA GLU A 52 34.03 -2.86 -16.03
C GLU A 52 33.10 -3.22 -14.87
N LEU A 53 32.07 -4.04 -15.10
CA LEU A 53 31.20 -4.55 -14.05
C LEU A 53 31.99 -5.40 -13.04
N GLN A 54 32.82 -6.32 -13.52
CA GLN A 54 33.69 -7.16 -12.69
C GLN A 54 34.62 -6.31 -11.84
N LYS A 55 35.25 -5.30 -12.45
CA LYS A 55 36.10 -4.35 -11.74
C LYS A 55 35.31 -3.60 -10.66
N PHE A 56 34.11 -3.12 -10.97
CA PHE A 56 33.26 -2.43 -10.00
C PHE A 56 32.95 -3.32 -8.78
N PHE A 57 32.56 -4.59 -9.00
CA PHE A 57 32.26 -5.54 -7.92
C PHE A 57 33.50 -5.89 -7.10
N ALA A 58 34.66 -6.05 -7.73
CA ALA A 58 35.93 -6.32 -7.06
C ALA A 58 36.39 -5.14 -6.19
N ASP A 59 36.22 -3.91 -6.68
CA ASP A 59 36.64 -2.69 -5.97
C ASP A 59 35.63 -2.29 -4.88
N ASN A 60 34.36 -2.68 -4.97
CA ASN A 60 33.28 -2.24 -4.09
C ASN A 60 32.44 -3.37 -3.46
N PRO A 61 33.03 -4.45 -2.94
CA PRO A 61 32.26 -5.60 -2.47
C PRO A 61 31.42 -5.27 -1.21
N SER A 62 31.85 -4.32 -0.38
CA SER A 62 31.09 -3.85 0.79
C SER A 62 29.82 -3.10 0.40
N VAL A 63 29.83 -2.36 -0.71
CA VAL A 63 28.66 -1.64 -1.24
C VAL A 63 27.60 -2.63 -1.67
N VAL A 64 28.00 -3.66 -2.44
CA VAL A 64 27.10 -4.73 -2.87
C VAL A 64 26.50 -5.43 -1.65
N ARG A 65 27.32 -5.92 -0.71
CA ARG A 65 26.83 -6.57 0.52
C ARG A 65 25.84 -5.71 1.29
N LYS A 66 26.09 -4.40 1.40
CA LYS A 66 25.18 -3.48 2.10
C LYS A 66 23.81 -3.41 1.43
N ILE A 67 23.75 -3.23 0.11
CA ILE A 67 22.47 -3.20 -0.63
C ILE A 67 21.69 -4.50 -0.43
N LEU A 68 22.38 -5.64 -0.51
CA LEU A 68 21.72 -6.94 -0.39
C LEU A 68 21.20 -7.19 1.03
N ALA A 69 21.97 -6.80 2.05
CA ALA A 69 21.53 -6.87 3.45
C ALA A 69 20.31 -5.99 3.71
N ASP A 70 20.31 -4.75 3.21
CA ASP A 70 19.18 -3.81 3.35
C ASP A 70 17.91 -4.30 2.65
N SER A 71 18.06 -5.03 1.54
CA SER A 71 16.93 -5.59 0.79
C SER A 71 16.19 -6.73 1.48
N GLY A 72 16.76 -7.32 2.55
CA GLY A 72 16.26 -8.55 3.14
C GLY A 72 16.40 -9.78 2.24
N TRP A 73 17.30 -9.75 1.26
CA TRP A 73 17.59 -10.91 0.41
C TRP A 73 18.09 -12.09 1.25
N SER A 74 17.46 -13.27 1.05
CA SER A 74 17.77 -14.54 1.71
C SER A 74 19.00 -15.30 1.18
N GLY A 75 19.60 -14.87 0.06
CA GLY A 75 20.78 -15.51 -0.52
C GLY A 75 22.08 -14.88 -0.01
N SER A 76 23.20 -15.49 -0.39
CA SER A 76 24.53 -15.00 -0.03
C SER A 76 24.98 -13.91 -1.00
N ALA A 77 25.38 -12.77 -0.43
CA ALA A 77 26.00 -11.70 -1.20
C ALA A 77 27.31 -12.13 -1.87
N ASP A 78 28.04 -13.05 -1.23
CA ASP A 78 29.31 -13.56 -1.76
C ASP A 78 29.09 -14.43 -2.99
N ASP A 79 27.94 -15.12 -3.09
CA ASP A 79 27.59 -15.91 -4.28
C ASP A 79 27.37 -15.01 -5.50
N LEU A 80 26.70 -13.86 -5.33
CA LEU A 80 26.55 -12.88 -6.41
C LEU A 80 27.90 -12.28 -6.83
N ILE A 81 28.72 -11.90 -5.86
CA ILE A 81 30.04 -11.32 -6.14
C ILE A 81 30.91 -12.34 -6.88
N ALA A 82 30.88 -13.61 -6.46
CA ALA A 82 31.59 -14.69 -7.12
C ALA A 82 31.08 -14.95 -8.54
N ALA A 83 29.75 -14.99 -8.76
CA ALA A 83 29.16 -15.17 -10.09
C ALA A 83 29.58 -14.05 -11.06
N VAL A 84 29.56 -12.79 -10.60
CA VAL A 84 30.06 -11.66 -11.41
C VAL A 84 31.55 -11.81 -11.70
N ALA A 85 32.37 -12.12 -10.69
CA ALA A 85 33.81 -12.31 -10.84
C ALA A 85 34.16 -13.46 -11.82
N ALA A 86 33.36 -14.53 -11.83
CA ALA A 86 33.48 -15.65 -12.76
C ALA A 86 33.05 -15.31 -14.20
N GLY A 87 32.38 -14.17 -14.40
CA GLY A 87 31.88 -13.75 -15.70
C GLY A 87 30.57 -14.43 -16.08
N GLU A 88 29.81 -14.94 -15.10
CA GLU A 88 28.47 -15.52 -15.28
C GLU A 88 27.41 -14.42 -15.50
N VAL A 89 27.68 -13.57 -16.47
CA VAL A 89 26.95 -12.35 -16.76
C VAL A 89 26.48 -12.40 -18.21
N SER A 90 25.20 -12.13 -18.43
CA SER A 90 24.64 -11.94 -19.76
C SER A 90 24.18 -10.50 -19.94
N GLU A 91 24.26 -9.95 -21.14
CA GLU A 91 23.67 -8.65 -21.44
C GLU A 91 22.21 -8.80 -21.87
N ARG A 92 21.33 -7.95 -21.35
CA ARG A 92 19.90 -7.99 -21.65
C ARG A 92 19.31 -6.59 -21.67
N SER A 93 18.24 -6.40 -22.44
CA SER A 93 17.39 -5.22 -22.35
C SER A 93 16.09 -5.53 -21.61
N TYR A 94 15.70 -4.66 -20.68
CA TYR A 94 14.49 -4.80 -19.88
C TYR A 94 13.42 -3.83 -20.37
N PRO A 95 12.24 -4.31 -20.80
CA PRO A 95 11.19 -3.47 -21.38
C PRO A 95 10.54 -2.56 -20.34
N VAL A 96 9.86 -1.52 -20.83
CA VAL A 96 8.94 -0.69 -20.01
C VAL A 96 7.89 -1.58 -19.36
N GLY A 97 7.57 -1.32 -18.09
CA GLY A 97 6.71 -2.14 -17.23
C GLY A 97 7.44 -3.27 -16.50
N THR A 98 8.77 -3.40 -16.65
CA THR A 98 9.56 -4.38 -15.88
C THR A 98 9.41 -4.10 -14.39
N LYS A 99 8.94 -5.10 -13.64
CA LYS A 99 8.82 -5.06 -12.19
C LYS A 99 10.07 -5.63 -11.54
N LEU A 100 10.55 -4.94 -10.52
CA LEU A 100 11.70 -5.28 -9.70
C LEU A 100 11.20 -5.40 -8.26
N ALA A 101 11.49 -6.54 -7.62
CA ALA A 101 11.17 -6.74 -6.21
C ALA A 101 11.84 -5.66 -5.34
N TRP A 102 13.06 -5.26 -5.70
CA TRP A 102 13.76 -4.11 -5.17
C TRP A 102 14.86 -3.65 -6.14
N MET A 103 15.33 -2.41 -5.96
CA MET A 103 16.47 -1.83 -6.68
C MET A 103 17.39 -1.10 -5.70
N GLY A 104 18.68 -1.37 -5.76
CA GLY A 104 19.71 -0.65 -5.01
C GLY A 104 19.80 0.82 -5.43
N ALA A 105 20.16 1.69 -4.51
CA ALA A 105 20.37 3.11 -4.79
C ALA A 105 21.36 3.73 -3.80
N LYS A 106 22.01 4.82 -4.22
CA LYS A 106 22.76 5.69 -3.33
C LYS A 106 21.89 6.88 -2.89
N VAL A 107 21.57 6.98 -1.60
CA VAL A 107 20.70 8.02 -1.06
C VAL A 107 21.42 8.74 0.08
N LYS A 108 21.62 10.05 -0.05
CA LYS A 108 22.30 10.89 0.97
C LYS A 108 23.67 10.32 1.41
N GLY A 109 24.40 9.72 0.48
CA GLY A 109 25.72 9.11 0.73
C GLY A 109 25.67 7.67 1.23
N ASP A 110 24.50 7.14 1.57
CA ASP A 110 24.33 5.75 1.98
C ASP A 110 23.80 4.85 0.84
N TYR A 111 23.96 3.54 0.98
CA TYR A 111 23.49 2.54 0.02
C TYR A 111 22.32 1.76 0.58
N VAL A 112 21.18 1.80 -0.11
CA VAL A 112 19.91 1.23 0.32
C VAL A 112 19.26 0.42 -0.80
N ALA A 113 18.36 -0.49 -0.46
CA ALA A 113 17.52 -1.24 -1.37
C ALA A 113 16.07 -0.76 -1.30
N ASN A 114 15.63 -0.18 -2.41
CA ASN A 114 14.31 0.39 -2.53
C ASN A 114 13.31 -0.66 -3.02
N PRO A 115 12.28 -1.04 -2.23
CA PRO A 115 11.36 -2.13 -2.59
C PRO A 115 10.38 -1.73 -3.70
N LEU A 116 9.77 -2.71 -4.37
CA LEU A 116 8.65 -2.55 -5.30
C LEU A 116 8.90 -1.44 -6.34
N ARG A 117 9.81 -1.66 -7.29
CA ARG A 117 10.14 -0.70 -8.35
C ARG A 117 9.65 -1.17 -9.71
N GLU A 118 9.10 -0.26 -10.50
CA GLU A 118 8.69 -0.55 -11.88
C GLU A 118 9.38 0.40 -12.85
N TRP A 119 9.97 -0.16 -13.90
CA TRP A 119 10.55 0.63 -14.97
C TRP A 119 9.46 1.30 -15.81
N ALA A 120 9.38 2.62 -15.73
CA ALA A 120 8.39 3.45 -16.42
C ALA A 120 9.05 4.48 -17.36
N GLY A 121 10.30 4.21 -17.80
CA GLY A 121 10.95 5.04 -18.82
C GLY A 121 10.26 4.95 -20.18
N SER A 122 10.69 5.78 -21.13
CA SER A 122 10.11 5.82 -22.48
C SER A 122 10.57 4.67 -23.39
N GLN A 123 11.62 3.95 -23.02
CA GLN A 123 12.20 2.84 -23.77
C GLN A 123 12.75 1.78 -22.81
N SER A 124 13.08 0.60 -23.33
CA SER A 124 13.79 -0.43 -22.57
C SER A 124 15.17 0.06 -22.13
N PHE A 125 15.67 -0.41 -20.98
CA PHE A 125 17.03 -0.08 -20.52
C PHE A 125 17.98 -1.28 -20.69
N PRO A 126 19.25 -1.05 -21.06
CA PRO A 126 20.28 -2.08 -21.09
C PRO A 126 20.79 -2.42 -19.68
N ALA A 127 21.02 -3.69 -19.41
CA ALA A 127 21.52 -4.16 -18.13
C ALA A 127 22.36 -5.43 -18.29
N PHE A 128 23.15 -5.70 -17.27
CA PHE A 128 23.72 -7.02 -17.03
C PHE A 128 22.73 -7.86 -16.23
N GLN A 129 22.54 -9.11 -16.63
CA GLN A 129 21.75 -10.09 -15.90
C GLN A 129 22.68 -11.18 -15.35
N VAL A 130 22.53 -11.46 -14.06
CA VAL A 130 23.21 -12.54 -13.34
C VAL A 130 22.14 -13.46 -12.76
N ASN A 131 22.23 -14.75 -13.04
CA ASN A 131 21.39 -15.76 -12.40
C ASN A 131 22.22 -16.46 -11.33
N VAL A 132 21.97 -16.17 -10.07
CA VAL A 132 22.75 -16.70 -8.95
C VAL A 132 21.98 -17.83 -8.29
N SER A 133 22.56 -19.03 -8.20
CA SER A 133 22.03 -20.07 -7.30
C SER A 133 22.57 -19.84 -5.89
N SER A 134 21.68 -19.70 -4.90
CA SER A 134 22.04 -19.56 -3.50
C SER A 134 20.91 -20.08 -2.61
N GLY A 135 21.22 -20.95 -1.64
CA GLY A 135 20.22 -21.48 -0.71
C GLY A 135 19.03 -22.19 -1.37
N CYS A 136 19.27 -23.02 -2.39
CA CYS A 136 18.23 -23.71 -3.18
C CYS A 136 17.26 -22.80 -3.93
N GLN A 137 17.67 -21.57 -4.23
CA GLN A 137 16.92 -20.61 -5.04
C GLN A 137 17.82 -20.04 -6.13
N VAL A 138 17.23 -19.77 -7.30
CA VAL A 138 17.87 -19.02 -8.37
C VAL A 138 17.33 -17.60 -8.38
N TYR A 139 18.22 -16.64 -8.14
CA TYR A 139 17.92 -15.22 -8.12
C TYR A 139 18.28 -14.61 -9.47
N GLN A 140 17.29 -14.01 -10.14
CA GLN A 140 17.52 -13.24 -11.36
C GLN A 140 17.80 -11.79 -10.97
N VAL A 141 19.07 -11.40 -11.05
CA VAL A 141 19.55 -10.06 -10.71
C VAL A 141 19.77 -9.26 -12.00
N ALA A 142 19.25 -8.03 -12.04
CA ALA A 142 19.52 -7.04 -13.08
C ALA A 142 20.40 -5.91 -12.54
N ILE A 143 21.41 -5.51 -13.31
CA ILE A 143 22.33 -4.43 -12.97
C ILE A 143 22.36 -3.47 -14.16
N PRO A 144 21.58 -2.36 -14.13
CA PRO A 144 21.51 -1.42 -15.25
C PRO A 144 22.87 -0.80 -15.57
N LYS A 145 23.20 -0.70 -16.86
CA LYS A 145 24.50 -0.20 -17.32
C LYS A 145 24.73 1.26 -16.88
N GLU A 146 23.69 2.07 -16.81
CA GLU A 146 23.78 3.50 -16.51
C GLU A 146 24.10 3.83 -15.04
N CYS A 147 23.88 2.89 -14.11
CA CYS A 147 23.98 3.20 -12.68
C CYS A 147 24.46 2.08 -11.75
N CYS A 148 24.63 0.85 -12.22
CA CYS A 148 24.98 -0.32 -11.41
C CYS A 148 24.07 -0.57 -10.21
N ASN A 149 22.81 -0.11 -10.28
CA ASN A 149 21.84 -0.36 -9.22
C ASN A 149 21.46 -1.84 -9.21
N VAL A 150 22.10 -2.64 -8.35
CA VAL A 150 21.79 -4.07 -8.18
C VAL A 150 20.30 -4.21 -7.89
N SER A 151 19.57 -4.99 -8.69
CA SER A 151 18.11 -5.09 -8.63
C SER A 151 17.66 -6.52 -8.73
N LEU A 152 16.66 -6.91 -7.95
CA LEU A 152 16.06 -8.25 -8.04
C LEU A 152 14.84 -8.23 -8.96
N VAL A 153 14.89 -9.04 -10.02
CA VAL A 153 13.79 -9.19 -10.97
C VAL A 153 12.84 -10.29 -10.50
N SER A 154 13.38 -11.47 -10.22
CA SER A 154 12.59 -12.64 -9.83
C SER A 154 13.42 -13.62 -9.00
N VAL A 155 12.72 -14.50 -8.29
CA VAL A 155 13.29 -15.62 -7.55
C VAL A 155 12.50 -16.85 -7.93
N VAL A 156 13.19 -17.92 -8.27
CA VAL A 156 12.58 -19.23 -8.53
C VAL A 156 13.30 -20.30 -7.72
N ALA A 157 12.62 -21.41 -7.41
CA ALA A 157 13.28 -22.54 -6.76
C ALA A 157 14.37 -23.12 -7.68
N ASP A 158 15.52 -23.46 -7.10
CA ASP A 158 16.53 -24.20 -7.84
C ASP A 158 16.06 -25.65 -8.01
N THR A 159 16.02 -26.10 -9.26
CA THR A 159 15.58 -27.46 -9.65
C THR A 159 16.76 -28.39 -9.91
N SER A 160 17.98 -27.95 -9.61
CA SER A 160 19.17 -28.78 -9.64
C SER A 160 19.03 -29.99 -8.71
N THR A 161 19.68 -31.09 -9.08
CA THR A 161 19.61 -32.35 -8.32
C THR A 161 20.13 -32.22 -6.89
N GLU A 162 20.97 -31.22 -6.62
CA GLU A 162 21.50 -30.91 -5.28
C GLU A 162 20.45 -30.24 -4.37
N CYS A 163 19.54 -29.46 -4.96
CA CYS A 163 18.53 -28.69 -4.23
C CYS A 163 17.19 -29.44 -4.10
N VAL A 164 16.93 -30.40 -4.98
CA VAL A 164 15.79 -31.31 -4.85
C VAL A 164 16.14 -32.38 -3.83
N ALA A 165 15.77 -32.16 -2.56
CA ALA A 165 15.80 -33.23 -1.57
C ALA A 165 15.05 -34.45 -2.14
N PRO A 166 15.60 -35.67 -2.06
CA PRO A 166 14.87 -36.85 -2.47
C PRO A 166 13.61 -36.89 -1.62
N VAL A 167 12.45 -36.72 -2.25
CA VAL A 167 11.17 -36.83 -1.58
C VAL A 167 11.10 -38.26 -1.05
N ALA A 168 11.42 -38.44 0.23
CA ALA A 168 11.17 -39.68 0.91
C ALA A 168 9.67 -39.93 0.76
N ALA A 169 9.32 -41.01 0.06
CA ALA A 169 7.93 -41.39 -0.16
C ALA A 169 7.24 -41.43 1.21
N ALA A 170 6.40 -40.43 1.48
CA ALA A 170 5.68 -40.38 2.73
C ALA A 170 4.77 -41.62 2.80
N PRO A 171 4.75 -42.37 3.92
CA PRO A 171 3.77 -43.42 4.09
C PRO A 171 2.39 -42.80 4.06
N VAL A 172 1.53 -43.36 3.21
CA VAL A 172 0.10 -43.03 3.12
C VAL A 172 -0.54 -43.40 4.45
N ASN A 173 -0.66 -42.45 5.37
CA ASN A 173 -1.46 -42.64 6.57
C ASN A 173 -2.92 -42.37 6.24
N GLU A 174 -3.72 -43.43 6.33
CA GLU A 174 -5.17 -43.44 6.26
C GLU A 174 -5.75 -42.54 7.37
N VAL A 175 -6.41 -41.45 6.97
CA VAL A 175 -6.95 -40.44 7.90
C VAL A 175 -8.24 -40.99 8.53
N ALA A 176 -8.25 -41.12 9.86
CA ALA A 176 -9.44 -41.49 10.63
C ALA A 176 -10.57 -40.46 10.46
N PRO A 177 -11.85 -40.88 10.51
CA PRO A 177 -12.98 -40.00 10.27
C PRO A 177 -13.11 -38.93 11.37
N VAL A 178 -13.06 -37.67 10.95
CA VAL A 178 -13.29 -36.50 11.80
C VAL A 178 -14.76 -36.45 12.18
N ALA A 179 -15.04 -36.40 13.48
CA ALA A 179 -16.39 -36.25 14.03
C ALA A 179 -17.05 -34.96 13.51
N GLU A 180 -18.28 -35.10 13.03
CA GLU A 180 -19.09 -34.05 12.44
C GLU A 180 -19.48 -33.01 13.52
N VAL A 181 -18.86 -31.83 13.44
CA VAL A 181 -19.22 -30.69 14.29
C VAL A 181 -20.50 -30.07 13.73
N VAL A 182 -21.60 -30.22 14.45
CA VAL A 182 -22.90 -29.61 14.10
C VAL A 182 -22.74 -28.08 14.05
N PRO A 183 -22.93 -27.43 12.88
CA PRO A 183 -22.79 -25.98 12.78
C PRO A 183 -23.93 -25.29 13.52
N VAL A 184 -23.59 -24.55 14.57
CA VAL A 184 -24.51 -23.59 15.19
C VAL A 184 -24.82 -22.55 14.12
N LYS A 185 -26.09 -22.47 13.70
CA LYS A 185 -26.61 -21.40 12.82
C LYS A 185 -26.49 -20.06 13.54
N GLU A 186 -25.32 -19.43 13.46
CA GLU A 186 -25.15 -18.06 13.90
C GLU A 186 -25.97 -17.16 12.97
N LYS A 187 -26.91 -16.41 13.56
CA LYS A 187 -27.76 -15.47 12.83
C LYS A 187 -26.83 -14.43 12.20
N ALA A 188 -26.70 -14.45 10.87
CA ALA A 188 -25.81 -13.55 10.15
C ALA A 188 -26.08 -12.10 10.57
N LYS A 189 -25.08 -11.47 11.20
CA LYS A 189 -25.17 -10.06 11.64
C LYS A 189 -25.29 -9.17 10.40
N SER A 190 -26.33 -8.35 10.35
CA SER A 190 -26.67 -7.50 9.20
C SER A 190 -25.60 -6.43 8.95
N LEU A 191 -25.31 -6.17 7.67
CA LEU A 191 -24.42 -5.11 7.21
C LEU A 191 -25.20 -3.78 7.19
N PHE A 192 -24.66 -2.73 7.80
CA PHE A 192 -25.30 -1.42 7.91
C PHE A 192 -24.58 -0.38 7.04
N PRO A 193 -25.18 0.10 5.93
CA PRO A 193 -24.66 1.25 5.22
C PRO A 193 -24.79 2.53 6.04
N TYR A 194 -23.93 3.51 5.78
CA TYR A 194 -24.05 4.85 6.34
C TYR A 194 -23.52 5.93 5.41
N PHE A 195 -24.01 7.14 5.64
CA PHE A 195 -23.57 8.36 4.96
C PHE A 195 -23.26 9.43 6.00
N GLY A 196 -22.28 10.26 5.75
CA GLY A 196 -21.89 11.32 6.66
C GLY A 196 -21.33 12.55 5.97
N VAL A 197 -21.33 13.63 6.73
CA VAL A 197 -20.76 14.93 6.36
C VAL A 197 -19.86 15.38 7.49
N PHE A 198 -18.76 16.05 7.17
CA PHE A 198 -17.83 16.55 8.17
C PHE A 198 -17.16 17.83 7.72
N ALA A 199 -16.65 18.58 8.68
CA ALA A 199 -15.77 19.71 8.46
C ALA A 199 -14.62 19.63 9.46
N GLY A 200 -13.50 20.26 9.12
CA GLY A 200 -12.30 20.14 9.93
C GLY A 200 -11.16 20.99 9.46
N THR A 201 -9.99 20.68 10.00
CA THR A 201 -8.71 21.24 9.57
C THR A 201 -7.73 20.11 9.29
N GLU A 202 -6.85 20.35 8.35
CA GLU A 202 -5.76 19.47 8.01
C GLU A 202 -4.47 20.29 7.94
N THR A 203 -3.41 19.76 8.52
CA THR A 203 -2.05 20.29 8.38
C THR A 203 -1.22 19.20 7.72
N ARG A 204 -0.57 19.55 6.61
CA ARG A 204 0.36 18.65 5.94
C ARG A 204 1.63 19.40 5.60
N ALA A 205 2.74 18.67 5.64
CA ALA A 205 4.02 19.17 5.16
C ALA A 205 4.39 18.41 3.88
N ARG A 206 4.60 19.14 2.79
CA ARG A 206 5.11 18.60 1.53
C ARG A 206 6.23 19.47 0.99
N TYR A 207 7.22 18.81 0.44
CA TYR A 207 8.33 19.47 -0.23
C TYR A 207 7.90 19.88 -1.63
N GLU A 208 7.99 21.17 -1.93
CA GLU A 208 7.65 21.73 -3.24
C GLU A 208 8.88 21.92 -4.10
N THR A 209 8.96 21.16 -5.19
CA THR A 209 10.14 21.17 -6.06
C THR A 209 10.30 22.50 -6.80
N ALA A 210 9.19 23.20 -7.09
CA ALA A 210 9.24 24.48 -7.79
C ALA A 210 9.92 25.60 -6.97
N TRP A 211 9.92 25.47 -5.64
CA TRP A 211 10.42 26.49 -4.72
C TRP A 211 11.58 26.00 -3.85
N ASP A 212 11.97 24.73 -4.00
CA ASP A 212 13.01 24.07 -3.20
C ASP A 212 12.80 24.29 -1.68
N MET A 213 11.55 24.20 -1.24
CA MET A 213 11.20 24.44 0.16
C MET A 213 10.06 23.57 0.64
N ASP A 214 10.08 23.30 1.93
CA ASP A 214 9.02 22.61 2.64
C ASP A 214 7.85 23.57 2.87
N MET A 215 6.71 23.28 2.25
CA MET A 215 5.48 24.02 2.47
C MET A 215 4.63 23.31 3.52
N LYS A 216 4.38 24.01 4.63
CA LYS A 216 3.40 23.60 5.63
C LYS A 216 2.13 24.37 5.36
N ASP A 217 1.13 23.68 4.84
CA ASP A 217 -0.20 24.26 4.65
C ASP A 217 -1.15 23.68 5.69
N SER A 218 -1.91 24.59 6.29
CA SER A 218 -3.02 24.30 7.17
C SER A 218 -4.29 24.78 6.50
N SER A 219 -5.12 23.83 6.09
CA SER A 219 -6.31 24.09 5.31
C SER A 219 -7.54 23.71 6.11
N GLY A 220 -8.58 24.55 6.03
CA GLY A 220 -9.91 24.08 6.38
C GLY A 220 -10.42 23.11 5.33
N LEU A 221 -11.26 22.17 5.74
CA LEU A 221 -11.86 21.19 4.84
C LEU A 221 -13.34 20.94 5.15
N ILE A 222 -14.06 20.55 4.11
CA ILE A 222 -15.40 19.95 4.20
C ILE A 222 -15.40 18.64 3.42
N GLY A 223 -16.15 17.65 3.89
CA GLY A 223 -16.14 16.35 3.25
C GLY A 223 -17.45 15.57 3.37
N LEU A 224 -17.59 14.63 2.45
CA LEU A 224 -18.63 13.62 2.41
C LEU A 224 -18.01 12.26 2.69
N ARG A 225 -18.79 11.36 3.29
CA ARG A 225 -18.35 10.01 3.59
C ARG A 225 -19.48 9.02 3.38
N ALA A 226 -19.17 7.87 2.80
CA ALA A 226 -20.07 6.73 2.71
C ALA A 226 -19.33 5.46 3.15
N GLY A 227 -20.02 4.55 3.84
CA GLY A 227 -19.38 3.35 4.32
C GLY A 227 -20.35 2.23 4.69
N LEU A 228 -19.76 1.13 5.11
CA LEU A 228 -20.42 -0.09 5.53
C LEU A 228 -19.88 -0.48 6.92
N MET A 229 -20.78 -0.86 7.82
CA MET A 229 -20.43 -1.44 9.12
C MET A 229 -20.97 -2.85 9.26
N LYS A 230 -20.10 -3.78 9.66
CA LYS A 230 -20.44 -5.17 9.92
C LYS A 230 -20.23 -5.48 11.40
N PRO A 231 -21.29 -5.67 12.20
CA PRO A 231 -21.15 -6.11 13.58
C PRO A 231 -20.45 -7.47 13.62
N ILE A 232 -19.39 -7.56 14.42
CA ILE A 232 -18.69 -8.82 14.71
C ILE A 232 -19.04 -9.32 16.12
N SER A 233 -19.40 -8.42 17.03
CA SER A 233 -19.94 -8.71 18.36
C SER A 233 -21.04 -7.70 18.72
N ASP A 234 -21.67 -7.84 19.89
CA ASP A 234 -22.68 -6.87 20.36
C ASP A 234 -22.09 -5.48 20.63
N LYS A 235 -20.77 -5.41 20.83
CA LYS A 235 -20.04 -4.18 21.14
C LYS A 235 -19.03 -3.80 20.07
N THR A 236 -18.84 -4.58 19.02
CA THR A 236 -17.76 -4.34 18.06
C THR A 236 -18.25 -4.53 16.64
N ALA A 237 -17.88 -3.61 15.76
CA ALA A 237 -18.13 -3.67 14.33
C ALA A 237 -16.85 -3.41 13.54
N LEU A 238 -16.71 -4.09 12.40
CA LEU A 238 -15.77 -3.69 11.36
C LEU A 238 -16.41 -2.57 10.53
N LEU A 239 -15.61 -1.61 10.09
CA LEU A 239 -16.05 -0.54 9.20
C LEU A 239 -15.14 -0.46 7.98
N ALA A 240 -15.72 -0.15 6.83
CA ALA A 240 -15.02 0.22 5.61
C ALA A 240 -15.71 1.45 5.00
N GLN A 241 -14.95 2.46 4.59
CA GLN A 241 -15.51 3.73 4.13
C GLN A 241 -14.69 4.39 3.03
N LEU A 242 -15.38 5.13 2.18
CA LEU A 242 -14.83 6.07 1.20
C LEU A 242 -15.20 7.48 1.65
N SER A 243 -14.22 8.38 1.71
CA SER A 243 -14.47 9.81 1.96
C SER A 243 -13.99 10.65 0.79
N PHE A 244 -14.71 11.74 0.52
CA PHE A 244 -14.31 12.80 -0.39
C PHE A 244 -14.12 14.07 0.44
N VAL A 245 -13.04 14.81 0.18
CA VAL A 245 -12.73 16.07 0.86
C VAL A 245 -12.47 17.17 -0.14
N ASP A 246 -13.08 18.33 0.08
CA ASP A 246 -12.83 19.59 -0.63
C ASP A 246 -12.17 20.61 0.32
N ARG A 247 -11.07 21.21 -0.15
CA ARG A 247 -10.28 22.23 0.56
C ARG A 247 -10.48 23.66 0.03
N ASN A 248 -11.09 23.83 -1.15
CA ASN A 248 -11.24 25.13 -1.80
C ASN A 248 -12.22 26.05 -1.07
N GLY A 249 -13.18 25.48 -0.34
CA GLY A 249 -14.23 26.24 0.31
C GLY A 249 -13.75 27.15 1.44
N ILE A 250 -12.52 26.97 1.95
CA ILE A 250 -12.07 27.63 3.18
C ILE A 250 -10.82 28.50 2.99
N ASN A 251 -9.78 28.03 2.28
CA ASN A 251 -8.54 28.79 2.05
C ASN A 251 -8.16 28.80 0.55
N PRO A 252 -8.49 29.87 -0.22
CA PRO A 252 -8.04 29.99 -1.59
C PRO A 252 -6.51 30.21 -1.64
N GLY A 253 -5.81 29.43 -2.46
CA GLY A 253 -4.34 29.49 -2.62
C GLY A 253 -3.58 28.27 -2.10
N ASN A 254 -4.30 27.22 -1.70
CA ASN A 254 -3.71 25.96 -1.28
C ASN A 254 -2.93 25.30 -2.43
N VAL A 255 -1.73 24.82 -2.13
CA VAL A 255 -0.85 24.10 -3.08
C VAL A 255 -1.29 22.63 -3.21
N TYR A 256 -2.08 22.12 -2.27
CA TYR A 256 -2.60 20.77 -2.29
C TYR A 256 -3.64 20.53 -3.39
N PRO A 257 -3.80 19.25 -3.78
CA PRO A 257 -4.98 18.81 -4.51
C PRO A 257 -6.22 19.35 -3.83
N LYS A 258 -7.01 20.04 -4.65
CA LYS A 258 -8.27 20.66 -4.27
C LYS A 258 -9.23 19.65 -3.63
N GLU A 259 -9.15 18.43 -4.15
CA GLU A 259 -10.02 17.32 -3.85
C GLU A 259 -9.16 16.11 -3.46
N THR A 260 -9.60 15.33 -2.47
CA THR A 260 -8.93 14.08 -2.07
C THR A 260 -9.95 13.01 -1.78
N PHE A 261 -9.67 11.79 -2.25
CA PHE A 261 -10.38 10.59 -1.81
C PHE A 261 -9.60 9.81 -0.73
N PHE A 262 -10.33 9.31 0.27
CA PHE A 262 -9.82 8.44 1.32
C PHE A 262 -10.51 7.08 1.26
N LEU A 263 -9.74 6.00 1.30
CA LEU A 263 -10.25 4.65 1.53
C LEU A 263 -9.78 4.17 2.89
N ASP A 264 -10.71 3.89 3.80
CA ASP A 264 -10.40 3.48 5.16
C ASP A 264 -11.01 2.13 5.52
N VAL A 265 -10.31 1.39 6.36
CA VAL A 265 -10.80 0.19 7.05
C VAL A 265 -10.47 0.29 8.54
N GLY A 266 -11.40 -0.11 9.39
CA GLY A 266 -11.22 0.04 10.83
C GLY A 266 -12.17 -0.80 11.67
N VAL A 267 -12.08 -0.56 12.97
CA VAL A 267 -12.91 -1.21 13.99
C VAL A 267 -13.56 -0.12 14.84
N GLU A 268 -14.84 -0.30 15.12
CA GLU A 268 -15.59 0.53 16.06
C GLU A 268 -16.05 -0.33 17.24
N ARG A 269 -15.93 0.21 18.45
CA ARG A 269 -16.37 -0.40 19.69
C ARG A 269 -17.37 0.52 20.41
N LYS A 270 -18.54 -0.03 20.73
CA LYS A 270 -19.50 0.61 21.62
C LYS A 270 -18.95 0.64 23.05
N LEU A 271 -18.93 1.83 23.62
CA LEU A 271 -18.61 2.08 25.04
C LEU A 271 -19.87 2.04 25.90
N SER A 272 -21.01 2.43 25.33
CA SER A 272 -22.34 2.35 25.95
C SER A 272 -23.39 2.11 24.87
N GLU A 273 -24.68 2.19 25.24
CA GLU A 273 -25.77 2.17 24.25
C GLU A 273 -25.71 3.34 23.27
N ARG A 274 -25.04 4.44 23.63
CA ARG A 274 -25.05 5.71 22.89
C ARG A 274 -23.68 6.24 22.52
N ALA A 275 -22.59 5.62 22.95
CA ALA A 275 -21.24 6.11 22.73
C ALA A 275 -20.37 5.03 22.09
N PHE A 276 -19.46 5.45 21.22
CA PHE A 276 -18.50 4.58 20.56
C PHE A 276 -17.11 5.23 20.46
N ILE A 277 -16.11 4.37 20.32
CA ILE A 277 -14.75 4.72 19.96
C ILE A 277 -14.29 3.78 18.86
N GLY A 278 -13.49 4.26 17.92
CA GLY A 278 -12.99 3.45 16.83
C GLY A 278 -11.69 3.99 16.28
N GLY A 279 -11.13 3.25 15.35
CA GLY A 279 -9.92 3.64 14.65
C GLY A 279 -9.55 2.60 13.62
N GLY A 280 -8.56 2.93 12.81
CA GLY A 280 -8.14 2.08 11.71
C GLY A 280 -7.04 2.71 10.89
N ILE A 281 -6.86 2.11 9.71
CA ILE A 281 -5.88 2.54 8.72
C ILE A 281 -6.60 2.95 7.45
N GLY A 282 -5.98 3.82 6.68
CA GLY A 282 -6.51 4.20 5.38
C GLY A 282 -5.45 4.71 4.44
N ALA A 283 -5.84 4.85 3.18
CA ALA A 283 -5.05 5.51 2.15
C ALA A 283 -5.75 6.81 1.75
N ALA A 284 -4.97 7.89 1.66
CA ALA A 284 -5.40 9.19 1.13
C ALA A 284 -4.89 9.37 -0.30
N ASN A 285 -5.56 10.23 -1.08
CA ASN A 285 -5.23 10.56 -2.48
C ASN A 285 -5.17 9.31 -3.37
N ILE A 286 -6.11 8.38 -3.19
CA ILE A 286 -6.12 7.10 -3.94
C ILE A 286 -6.27 7.29 -5.45
N ASP A 287 -6.79 8.45 -5.86
CA ASP A 287 -7.00 8.90 -7.23
C ASP A 287 -5.76 9.53 -7.89
N GLU A 288 -4.74 9.89 -7.10
CA GLU A 288 -3.49 10.48 -7.60
C GLU A 288 -2.28 9.61 -7.24
N SER A 289 -1.62 9.02 -8.25
CA SER A 289 -0.49 8.08 -8.02
C SER A 289 0.70 8.71 -7.29
N ASP A 290 0.89 10.01 -7.46
CA ASP A 290 2.10 10.69 -7.00
C ASP A 290 2.01 11.11 -5.52
N TYR A 291 0.82 11.01 -4.92
CA TYR A 291 0.49 11.65 -3.66
C TYR A 291 -0.20 10.73 -2.65
N ARG A 292 -0.11 9.42 -2.84
CA ARG A 292 -0.73 8.43 -1.94
C ARG A 292 -0.06 8.44 -0.58
N ASP A 293 -0.87 8.60 0.46
CA ASP A 293 -0.37 8.59 1.83
C ASP A 293 -1.09 7.51 2.63
N ALA A 294 -0.31 6.71 3.35
CA ALA A 294 -0.89 5.87 4.38
C ALA A 294 -1.35 6.77 5.54
N SER A 295 -2.39 6.36 6.25
CA SER A 295 -2.92 7.10 7.37
C SER A 295 -3.39 6.20 8.49
N LEU A 296 -3.26 6.70 9.71
CA LEU A 296 -3.86 6.14 10.91
C LEU A 296 -4.93 7.10 11.39
N PHE A 297 -6.13 6.61 11.67
CA PHE A 297 -7.21 7.44 12.20
C PHE A 297 -7.80 6.84 13.48
N GLY A 298 -8.32 7.72 14.33
CA GLY A 298 -9.10 7.40 15.50
C GLY A 298 -10.31 8.32 15.57
N HIS A 299 -11.46 7.78 15.98
CA HIS A 299 -12.66 8.58 16.18
C HIS A 299 -13.40 8.21 17.46
N VAL A 300 -14.22 9.15 17.93
CA VAL A 300 -15.20 8.96 18.98
C VAL A 300 -16.51 9.56 18.54
N GLY A 301 -17.62 9.09 19.08
CA GLY A 301 -18.91 9.67 18.75
C GLY A 301 -20.05 9.08 19.55
N GLY A 302 -21.26 9.46 19.17
CA GLY A 302 -22.45 8.95 19.82
C GLY A 302 -23.75 9.20 19.08
N ASP A 303 -24.77 8.47 19.51
CA ASP A 303 -26.13 8.53 18.97
C ASP A 303 -26.82 9.85 19.37
N ILE A 304 -27.52 10.46 18.43
CA ILE A 304 -28.34 11.65 18.66
C ILE A 304 -29.78 11.20 18.92
N GLY A 305 -30.15 11.18 20.20
CA GLY A 305 -31.48 10.81 20.65
C GLY A 305 -31.78 9.32 20.43
N LYS A 306 -32.95 9.02 19.85
CA LYS A 306 -33.36 7.66 19.45
C LYS A 306 -33.25 7.44 17.94
N SER A 307 -32.62 8.38 17.22
CA SER A 307 -32.52 8.33 15.76
C SER A 307 -31.32 7.48 15.32
N ASN A 308 -31.21 7.25 14.02
CA ASN A 308 -29.99 6.66 13.42
C ASN A 308 -28.90 7.70 13.13
N LEU A 309 -29.11 8.96 13.52
CA LEU A 309 -28.12 10.02 13.37
C LEU A 309 -27.11 9.95 14.51
N GLN A 310 -25.84 10.09 14.18
CA GLN A 310 -24.71 10.05 15.11
C GLN A 310 -23.82 11.27 14.86
N TRP A 311 -23.22 11.82 15.91
CA TRP A 311 -22.11 12.77 15.78
C TRP A 311 -20.78 12.03 15.95
N PHE A 312 -19.70 12.58 15.40
CA PHE A 312 -18.35 12.07 15.61
C PHE A 312 -17.29 13.16 15.62
N LEU A 313 -16.17 12.87 16.26
CA LEU A 313 -14.90 13.58 16.19
C LEU A 313 -13.84 12.60 15.69
N GLU A 314 -13.03 13.00 14.72
CA GLU A 314 -11.97 12.18 14.14
C GLU A 314 -10.64 12.93 14.17
N GLY A 315 -9.60 12.23 14.62
CA GLY A 315 -8.20 12.62 14.45
C GLY A 315 -7.51 11.64 13.51
N ARG A 316 -6.68 12.15 12.62
CA ARG A 316 -5.93 11.36 11.64
C ARG A 316 -4.48 11.84 11.56
N LEU A 317 -3.59 10.89 11.35
CA LEU A 317 -2.16 11.09 11.10
C LEU A 317 -1.83 10.53 9.72
N PHE A 318 -0.99 11.23 8.97
CA PHE A 318 -0.54 10.77 7.65
C PHE A 318 0.94 10.43 7.67
N ASP A 319 1.28 9.33 7.02
CA ASP A 319 2.64 8.98 6.64
C ASP A 319 2.87 9.52 5.23
N SER A 320 3.53 10.68 5.12
CA SER A 320 3.89 11.27 3.83
C SER A 320 5.33 10.92 3.50
N ASP A 321 5.56 10.51 2.25
CA ASP A 321 6.85 10.04 1.71
C ASP A 321 7.85 11.21 1.49
N SER A 322 7.89 12.20 2.40
CA SER A 322 8.78 13.36 2.31
C SER A 322 10.13 13.08 2.98
N PRO A 323 11.25 13.14 2.24
CA PRO A 323 12.60 12.90 2.77
C PRO A 323 13.09 13.98 3.76
N ASN A 324 12.32 15.05 3.95
CA ASN A 324 12.63 16.18 4.83
C ASN A 324 11.75 16.26 6.09
N HIS A 325 10.67 15.48 6.17
CA HIS A 325 9.72 15.53 7.29
C HIS A 325 9.49 14.16 7.92
N GLY A 326 10.36 13.80 8.88
CA GLY A 326 10.21 12.59 9.69
C GLY A 326 9.20 12.71 10.85
N SER A 327 8.20 13.58 10.74
CA SER A 327 7.38 13.99 11.89
C SER A 327 5.89 13.78 11.61
N ILE A 328 5.33 12.78 12.30
CA ILE A 328 3.88 12.59 12.50
C ILE A 328 3.19 13.88 13.00
N SER A 329 3.93 14.77 13.68
CA SER A 329 3.35 15.97 14.29
C SER A 329 2.91 17.04 13.29
N ASP A 330 3.42 16.98 12.05
CA ASP A 330 3.18 17.94 10.98
C ASP A 330 2.19 17.46 9.92
N ASN A 331 1.75 16.20 10.02
CA ASN A 331 0.86 15.55 9.06
C ASN A 331 -0.37 15.00 9.80
N LYS A 332 -1.37 15.86 10.01
CA LYS A 332 -2.55 15.51 10.79
C LYS A 332 -3.82 16.19 10.29
N MET A 333 -4.95 15.52 10.51
CA MET A 333 -6.27 16.07 10.27
C MET A 333 -7.13 15.93 11.53
N PHE A 334 -7.90 16.95 11.84
CA PHE A 334 -8.96 16.90 12.85
C PHE A 334 -10.27 17.30 12.21
N SER A 335 -11.31 16.50 12.42
CA SER A 335 -12.64 16.79 11.88
C SER A 335 -13.74 16.44 12.86
N ALA A 336 -14.89 17.09 12.67
CA ALA A 336 -16.12 16.83 13.36
C ALA A 336 -17.25 16.69 12.34
N GLY A 337 -18.21 15.82 12.61
CA GLY A 337 -19.26 15.56 11.64
C GLY A 337 -20.45 14.82 12.18
N PHE A 338 -21.35 14.52 11.26
CA PHE A 338 -22.54 13.72 11.50
C PHE A 338 -22.58 12.56 10.51
N ARG A 339 -23.08 11.40 10.94
CA ARG A 339 -23.38 10.27 10.06
C ARG A 339 -24.74 9.67 10.37
N TYR A 340 -25.40 9.16 9.34
CA TYR A 340 -26.71 8.52 9.43
C TYR A 340 -26.58 7.03 9.09
N LEU A 341 -26.98 6.15 10.01
CA LEU A 341 -26.95 4.70 9.82
C LEU A 341 -28.24 4.20 9.16
N VAL A 342 -28.11 3.44 8.08
CA VAL A 342 -29.22 2.73 7.45
C VAL A 342 -29.34 1.36 8.13
N LYS A 343 -30.30 1.24 9.07
CA LYS A 343 -30.56 0.01 9.83
C LYS A 343 -31.81 -0.70 9.34
#